data_AF-A0A0U2R2C8-F1
#
_entry.id   AF-A0A0U2R2C8-F1
#
_cell.length_a   1.000
_cell.length_b   1.000
_cell.length_c   1.000
_cell.angle_alpha   90.00
_cell.angle_beta   90.00
_cell.angle_gamma   90.00
#
_symmetry.space_group_name_H-M   'P 1'
#
loop_
_entity.id
_entity.type
_entity.pdbx_description
1 polymer ?
#
loop_
_entity_poly.entity_id
_entity_poly.type
_entity_poly.pdbx_seq_one_letter_code
_entity_poly.pdbx_strand_id
1 'polypeptide(L)'
;HEECERVTAMIGPRFSINSVVDERGRTVRIHAGEWRAAHRAGCFEYLSNHSMQIEKKREIVIVSCGGYPYDINLIQAHKSLDMAAHACTDGGTIVLPAECPAGIRPF
;
A
#
# COMPACT_ATOMS: atom_id res chain seq x y z
N HIS A 1 4.79 -12.41 -4.09
CA HIS A 1 3.67 -12.42 -5.06
C HIS A 1 3.55 -13.77 -5.75
N GLU A 2 4.59 -14.23 -6.45
CA GLU A 2 4.59 -15.54 -7.16
C GLU A 2 4.16 -16.71 -6.28
N GLU A 3 4.66 -16.78 -5.04
CA GLU A 3 4.27 -17.83 -4.10
C GLU A 3 2.79 -17.76 -3.70
N CYS A 4 2.24 -16.56 -3.49
CA CYS A 4 0.81 -16.40 -3.23
C CYS A 4 -0.01 -16.88 -4.41
N GLU A 5 0.36 -16.51 -5.65
CA GLU A 5 -0.34 -16.99 -6.84
C GLU A 5 -0.22 -18.51 -7.02
N ARG A 6 0.96 -19.10 -6.72
CA ARG A 6 1.18 -20.54 -6.75
C ARG A 6 0.27 -21.26 -5.77
N VAL A 7 0.20 -20.77 -4.52
CA VAL A 7 -0.67 -21.34 -3.48
C VAL A 7 -2.14 -21.21 -3.83
N THR A 8 -2.58 -20.05 -4.31
CA THR A 8 -3.96 -19.86 -4.78
C THR A 8 -4.29 -20.79 -5.95
N ALA A 9 -3.36 -21.02 -6.87
CA ALA A 9 -3.56 -21.93 -8.01
C ALA A 9 -3.72 -23.40 -7.58
N MET A 10 -3.16 -23.82 -6.45
CA MET A 10 -3.39 -25.17 -5.90
C MET A 10 -4.86 -25.37 -5.48
N ILE A 11 -5.53 -24.31 -5.02
CA ILE A 11 -6.96 -24.32 -4.70
C ILE A 11 -7.80 -24.12 -5.98
N GLY A 12 -7.31 -23.28 -6.91
CA GLY A 12 -7.95 -23.01 -8.19
C GLY A 12 -9.32 -22.31 -8.08
N PRO A 13 -9.44 -21.18 -7.36
CA PRO A 13 -10.71 -20.47 -7.25
C PRO A 13 -11.20 -20.05 -8.64
N ARG A 14 -12.46 -20.32 -8.99
CA ARG A 14 -13.01 -19.98 -10.33
C ARG A 14 -13.28 -18.48 -10.48
N PHE A 15 -13.46 -17.77 -9.37
CA PHE A 15 -13.94 -16.40 -9.35
C PHE A 15 -13.35 -15.63 -8.16
N SER A 16 -13.00 -14.36 -8.36
CA SER A 16 -12.67 -13.42 -7.28
C SER A 16 -13.45 -12.13 -7.44
N ILE A 17 -13.67 -11.43 -6.33
CA ILE A 17 -14.23 -10.07 -6.29
C ILE A 17 -13.25 -9.22 -5.49
N ASN A 18 -12.72 -8.17 -6.10
CA ASN A 18 -11.80 -7.22 -5.48
C ASN A 18 -12.42 -5.83 -5.54
N SER A 19 -12.42 -5.10 -4.43
CA SER A 19 -12.90 -3.71 -4.38
C SER A 19 -11.75 -2.74 -4.14
N VAL A 20 -11.80 -1.61 -4.84
CA VAL A 20 -11.03 -0.41 -4.47
C VAL A 20 -11.94 0.45 -3.62
N VAL A 21 -11.41 0.96 -2.51
CA VAL A 21 -12.17 1.79 -1.56
C VAL A 21 -11.57 3.19 -1.45
N ASP A 22 -12.41 4.18 -1.14
CA ASP A 22 -11.97 5.51 -0.79
C ASP A 22 -11.55 5.63 0.69
N GLU A 23 -11.13 6.82 1.11
CA GLU A 23 -10.72 7.14 2.49
C GLU A 23 -11.84 6.91 3.53
N ARG A 24 -13.10 6.81 3.10
CA ARG A 24 -14.26 6.49 3.96
C ARG A 24 -14.63 5.01 3.92
N GLY A 25 -13.82 4.17 3.28
CA GLY A 25 -14.08 2.74 3.11
C GLY A 25 -15.21 2.42 2.13
N ARG A 26 -15.68 3.39 1.33
CA ARG A 26 -16.76 3.17 0.36
C ARG A 26 -16.16 2.59 -0.91
N THR A 27 -16.82 1.59 -1.49
CA THR A 27 -16.38 0.98 -2.74
C THR A 27 -16.53 1.96 -3.90
N VAL A 28 -15.41 2.27 -4.58
CA VAL A 28 -15.38 3.14 -5.77
C VAL A 28 -15.19 2.36 -7.06
N ARG A 29 -14.69 1.13 -6.98
CA ARG A 29 -14.54 0.23 -8.12
C ARG A 29 -14.58 -1.22 -7.68
N ILE A 30 -15.10 -2.10 -8.55
CA ILE A 30 -15.14 -3.54 -8.35
C ILE A 30 -14.53 -4.23 -9.57
N HIS A 31 -13.65 -5.20 -9.33
CA HIS A 31 -13.09 -6.10 -10.32
C HIS A 31 -13.49 -7.52 -9.97
N ALA A 32 -14.30 -8.14 -10.83
CA ALA A 32 -14.83 -9.47 -10.61
C ALA A 32 -14.69 -10.35 -11.86
N GLY A 33 -14.34 -11.62 -11.69
CA GLY A 33 -14.07 -12.53 -12.80
C GLY A 33 -13.14 -13.67 -12.41
N GLU A 34 -12.48 -14.28 -13.39
CA GLU A 34 -11.40 -15.25 -13.16
C GLU A 34 -10.37 -14.65 -12.21
N TRP A 35 -10.00 -15.40 -11.17
CA TRP A 35 -9.38 -14.84 -9.97
C TRP A 35 -8.11 -14.04 -10.25
N ARG A 36 -7.29 -14.52 -11.18
CA ARG A 36 -6.00 -13.91 -11.51
C ARG A 36 -6.17 -12.72 -12.46
N ALA A 37 -7.02 -12.85 -13.47
CA ALA A 37 -7.36 -11.77 -14.38
C ALA A 37 -8.04 -10.59 -13.65
N ALA A 38 -9.00 -10.87 -12.77
CA ALA A 38 -9.69 -9.85 -11.98
C ALA A 38 -8.74 -9.10 -11.04
N HIS A 39 -7.85 -9.83 -10.35
CA HIS A 39 -6.84 -9.21 -9.48
C HIS A 39 -5.89 -8.30 -10.27
N ARG A 40 -5.34 -8.79 -11.39
CA ARG A 40 -4.42 -8.00 -12.24
C ARG A 40 -5.08 -6.76 -12.83
N ALA A 41 -6.34 -6.88 -13.28
CA ALA A 41 -7.09 -5.73 -13.79
C ALA A 41 -7.25 -4.65 -12.72
N GLY A 42 -7.53 -5.05 -11.47
CA GLY A 42 -7.59 -4.14 -10.32
C GLY A 42 -6.23 -3.50 -10.02
N CYS A 43 -5.15 -4.26 -9.99
CA CYS A 43 -3.80 -3.72 -9.75
C CYS A 43 -3.38 -2.71 -10.82
N PHE A 44 -3.62 -3.01 -12.10
CA PHE A 44 -3.26 -2.12 -13.20
C PHE A 44 -4.03 -0.79 -13.14
N GLU A 45 -5.33 -0.87 -12.89
CA GLU A 45 -6.19 0.30 -12.74
C GLU A 45 -5.77 1.15 -11.55
N TYR A 46 -5.57 0.51 -10.39
CA TYR A 46 -5.15 1.20 -9.18
C TYR A 46 -3.82 1.91 -9.37
N LEU A 47 -2.83 1.22 -9.95
CA LEU A 47 -1.51 1.79 -10.24
C LEU A 47 -1.61 3.00 -11.17
N SER A 48 -2.46 2.92 -12.20
CA SER A 48 -2.61 4.02 -13.18
C SER A 48 -3.20 5.29 -12.57
N ASN A 49 -3.99 5.16 -11.49
CA ASN A 49 -4.73 6.28 -10.89
C ASN A 49 -4.17 6.74 -9.53
N HIS A 50 -3.36 5.92 -8.84
CA HIS A 50 -2.88 6.18 -7.48
C HIS A 50 -1.36 6.12 -7.35
N SER A 51 -0.63 6.16 -8.47
CA SER A 51 0.83 6.32 -8.44
C SER A 51 1.26 7.63 -9.06
N MET A 52 2.41 8.12 -8.61
CA MET A 52 3.06 9.29 -9.18
C MET A 52 4.52 8.96 -9.45
N GLN A 53 5.03 9.52 -10.55
CA GLN A 53 6.46 9.45 -10.88
C GLN A 53 7.21 10.51 -10.07
N ILE A 54 8.27 10.10 -9.38
CA ILE A 54 9.17 11.00 -8.66
C ILE A 54 10.30 11.36 -9.61
N GLU A 55 10.28 12.57 -10.19
CA GLU A 55 11.27 13.01 -11.18
C GLU A 55 12.71 12.99 -10.66
N LYS A 56 12.88 13.30 -9.37
CA LYS A 56 14.19 13.33 -8.71
C LYS A 56 14.02 13.14 -7.21
N LYS A 57 14.95 12.43 -6.58
CA LYS A 57 15.04 12.30 -5.12
C LYS A 57 15.34 13.65 -4.42
N ARG A 58 15.07 13.75 -3.12
CA ARG A 58 15.30 14.95 -2.29
C ARG A 58 16.10 14.61 -1.04
N GLU A 59 16.88 15.58 -0.55
CA GLU A 59 17.68 15.43 0.68
C GLU A 59 16.82 15.41 1.94
N ILE A 60 15.64 16.03 1.89
CA ILE A 60 14.67 16.02 2.99
C ILE A 60 13.32 15.62 2.42
N VAL A 61 12.70 14.60 3.01
CA VAL A 61 11.35 14.14 2.69
C VAL A 61 10.50 14.17 3.96
N ILE A 62 9.34 14.81 3.88
CA ILE A 62 8.34 14.79 4.96
C ILE A 62 7.19 13.90 4.49
N VAL A 63 6.81 12.93 5.31
CA VAL A 63 5.76 11.97 4.96
C VAL A 63 4.84 11.74 6.15
N SER A 64 3.54 11.60 5.90
CA SER A 64 2.55 11.19 6.90
C SER A 64 2.05 9.79 6.55
N CYS A 65 1.73 8.99 7.57
CA CYS A 65 1.05 7.71 7.40
C CYS A 65 -0.49 7.81 7.40
N GLY A 66 -1.05 9.03 7.48
CA GLY A 66 -2.49 9.26 7.41
C GLY A 66 -3.21 9.30 8.76
N GLY A 67 -2.47 9.27 9.88
CA GLY A 67 -3.04 9.28 11.23
C GLY A 67 -3.77 7.98 11.59
N TYR A 68 -4.59 8.03 12.65
CA TYR A 68 -5.31 6.85 13.13
C TYR A 68 -6.31 6.32 12.08
N PRO A 69 -6.36 5.00 11.81
CA PRO A 69 -5.68 3.90 12.52
C PRO A 69 -4.32 3.50 11.92
N TYR A 70 -3.85 4.17 10.87
CA TYR A 70 -2.64 3.80 10.13
C TYR A 70 -1.34 4.10 10.88
N ASP A 71 -1.40 4.92 11.93
CA ASP A 71 -0.28 5.23 12.80
C ASP A 71 -0.40 4.60 14.21
N ILE A 72 -1.24 3.57 14.38
CA ILE A 72 -1.46 2.90 15.68
C ILE A 72 -0.17 2.40 16.34
N ASN A 73 0.80 1.95 15.53
CA ASN A 73 2.11 1.51 15.98
C ASN A 73 3.17 1.76 14.89
N LEU A 74 4.44 1.62 15.26
CA LEU A 74 5.57 1.81 14.34
C LEU A 74 5.53 0.81 13.17
N ILE A 75 4.97 -0.38 13.38
CA ILE A 75 4.84 -1.42 12.35
C ILE A 75 3.82 -1.02 11.27
N GLN A 76 2.82 -0.20 11.55
CA GLN A 76 1.96 0.36 10.50
C GLN A 76 2.56 1.63 9.91
N ALA A 77 3.10 2.51 10.75
CA ALA A 77 3.67 3.79 10.32
C ALA A 77 4.86 3.63 9.35
N HIS A 78 5.71 2.60 9.52
CA HIS A 78 6.88 2.39 8.65
C HIS A 78 6.53 2.15 7.18
N LYS A 79 5.30 1.73 6.86
CA LYS A 79 4.87 1.58 5.46
C LYS A 79 5.01 2.87 4.67
N SER A 80 4.81 4.02 5.33
CA SER A 80 5.00 5.34 4.73
C SER A 80 6.47 5.74 4.67
N LEU A 81 7.28 5.27 5.63
CA LEU A 81 8.73 5.44 5.61
C LEU A 81 9.35 4.72 4.40
N ASP A 82 8.92 3.49 4.12
CA ASP A 82 9.39 2.72 2.95
C ASP A 82 9.10 3.46 1.65
N MET A 83 7.90 4.03 1.51
CA MET A 83 7.54 4.84 0.35
C MET A 83 8.38 6.12 0.27
N ALA A 84 8.63 6.78 1.40
CA ALA A 84 9.48 7.97 1.46
C ALA A 84 10.94 7.69 1.10
N ALA A 85 11.46 6.48 1.38
CA ALA A 85 12.82 6.09 1.00
C ALA A 85 13.03 6.06 -0.53
N HIS A 86 11.98 5.79 -1.31
CA HIS A 86 12.02 5.92 -2.76
C HIS A 86 12.16 7.38 -3.24
N ALA A 87 11.67 8.33 -2.44
CA ALA A 87 11.76 9.77 -2.71
C ALA A 87 13.02 10.42 -2.12
N CYS A 88 13.70 9.78 -1.16
CA CYS A 88 14.84 10.33 -0.44
C CYS A 88 16.17 9.95 -1.09
N THR A 89 17.14 10.87 -1.09
CA THR A 89 18.53 10.58 -1.48
C THR A 89 19.23 9.75 -0.41
N ASP A 90 20.23 8.97 -0.81
CA ASP A 90 21.06 8.22 0.13
C ASP A 90 21.78 9.20 1.07
N GLY A 91 21.70 8.95 2.39
CA GLY A 91 22.20 9.87 3.42
C GLY A 91 21.28 11.09 3.70
N GLY A 92 20.14 11.20 3.02
CA GLY A 92 19.12 12.22 3.29
C GLY A 92 18.31 11.96 4.56
N THR A 93 17.47 12.92 4.94
CA THR A 93 16.62 12.87 6.13
C THR A 93 15.16 12.64 5.76
N ILE A 94 14.51 11.68 6.43
CA ILE A 94 13.06 11.50 6.36
C ILE A 94 12.45 11.91 7.68
N VAL A 95 11.42 12.75 7.63
CA VAL A 95 10.62 13.17 8.80
C VAL A 95 9.25 12.52 8.71
N LEU A 96 8.96 11.61 9.64
CA LEU A 96 7.68 10.91 9.76
C LEU A 96 7.01 11.29 11.10
N PRO A 97 6.08 12.25 11.12
CA PRO A 97 5.13 12.38 12.23
C PRO A 97 4.20 11.17 12.29
N ALA A 98 4.25 10.42 13.39
CA ALA A 98 3.35 9.31 13.68
C ALA A 98 3.12 9.21 15.20
N GLU A 99 1.86 9.09 15.64
CA GLU A 99 1.52 9.05 17.08
C GLU A 99 1.99 7.75 17.75
N CYS A 100 1.85 6.62 17.04
CA CYS A 100 2.27 5.29 17.51
C CYS A 100 1.83 4.96 18.95
N PRO A 101 0.56 5.14 19.34
CA PRO A 101 0.12 4.97 20.72
C PRO A 101 0.34 3.54 21.27
N ALA A 102 0.38 2.52 20.41
CA ALA A 102 0.68 1.14 20.80
C ALA A 102 2.20 0.80 20.78
N GLY A 103 3.06 1.76 20.44
CA GLY A 103 4.52 1.60 20.40
C GLY A 103 4.99 0.75 19.21
N ILE A 104 5.84 -0.25 19.48
CA ILE A 104 6.47 -1.12 18.45
C ILE A 104 5.78 -2.50 18.38
N ARG A 105 4.65 -2.69 19.07
CA ARG A 105 4.01 -4.01 19.16
C ARG A 105 3.26 -4.37 17.86
N PRO A 106 3.27 -5.65 17.46
CA PRO A 106 2.52 -6.14 16.30
C PRO A 106 0.99 -6.20 16.51
N PHE A 107 0.52 -6.04 17.76
CA PHE A 107 -0.89 -6.10 18.15
C PHE A 107 -1.24 -4.97 19.11
#